data_AF-A0A401YSZ6-F1
#
_entry.id   AF-A0A401YSZ6-F1
#
_cell.length_a   1.000
_cell.length_b   1.000
_cell.length_c   1.000
_cell.angle_alpha   90.00
_cell.angle_beta   90.00
_cell.angle_gamma   90.00
#
_symmetry.space_group_name_H-M   'P 1'
#
loop_
_entity.id
_entity.type
_entity.pdbx_description
1 polymer ?
#
loop_
_entity_poly.entity_id
_entity_poly.type
_entity_poly.pdbx_seq_one_letter_code
_entity_poly.pdbx_strand_id
1 'polypeptide(L)'
;MATSPAISLLPVSTGPPVDTHVPTGRMLVIHPPYVHDDYLAGDIPFRPDRLPFLPVAPLYAADLLERRGLAEPTLFDCQLHDLRRAENLDEYDSYAIAVMGAQNISPAARVHRHLTLGCGLPAHRVYVGGQGVERLSPEEFAEIFPGAHQTDRRWLAALPGAMEIDLCRQLDRLAEDDLRTYLTHELTLPFSQGCKFGCNFCGAQIQQRESFFNVRAHLDNACRLARRFGLSRLYLYCTSLDFFQQALPGGDLGLLTAQLEAVIAVEEQYPDIRIGLHALTRADSYNAAMRSEHVRDLVLRAGFDRFGFGADGAASVAVLRAMRKHADTLRSDLITAFQHMEENNLVPEILYVFGIPEDTEDTLAETRALCGLLLETFPSSEYRGFPAKNEIPGNSNWNRSGWKGSAARHRLLREPDHFLNLGFEALANETSHRDPATRLLVNRYAVDMSRHAHDLGRVRSYLTLPLATPGAAIMDEPTLEGFRDLAAHYAPHAAADLRTDTLTDLRAVLNSAIPKDY
;
A
#
# COMPACT_ATOMS: atom_id res chain seq x y z
N MET A 1 40.67 -38.83 -13.53
CA MET A 1 39.96 -39.39 -12.37
C MET A 1 40.54 -38.77 -11.11
N ALA A 2 39.87 -37.76 -10.56
CA ALA A 2 40.16 -37.20 -9.25
C ALA A 2 38.80 -36.86 -8.62
N THR A 3 38.45 -37.62 -7.58
CA THR A 3 37.20 -37.52 -6.83
C THR A 3 37.30 -36.42 -5.78
N SER A 4 36.42 -35.42 -5.83
CA SER A 4 36.25 -34.43 -4.77
C SER A 4 35.70 -35.07 -3.49
N PRO A 5 36.11 -34.62 -2.29
CA PRO A 5 35.66 -35.20 -1.04
C PRO A 5 34.25 -34.70 -0.69
N ALA A 6 33.45 -35.61 -0.12
CA ALA A 6 32.13 -35.32 0.41
C ALA A 6 32.21 -34.34 1.59
N ILE A 7 31.45 -33.24 1.51
CA ILE A 7 31.28 -32.31 2.62
C ILE A 7 30.32 -32.96 3.62
N SER A 8 30.88 -33.39 4.75
CA SER A 8 30.13 -33.87 5.91
C SER A 8 29.47 -32.67 6.61
N LEU A 9 28.14 -32.59 6.53
CA LEU A 9 27.35 -31.66 7.35
C LEU A 9 27.42 -32.14 8.81
N LEU A 10 28.08 -31.35 9.67
CA LEU A 10 28.06 -31.57 11.12
C LEU A 10 26.69 -31.16 11.69
N PRO A 11 26.18 -31.85 12.72
CA PRO A 11 24.91 -31.52 13.35
C PRO A 11 24.98 -30.16 14.04
N VAL A 12 23.93 -29.36 13.85
CA VAL A 12 23.74 -28.06 14.49
C VAL A 12 23.66 -28.25 16.01
N SER A 13 24.57 -27.60 16.73
CA SER A 13 24.61 -27.58 18.18
C SER A 13 23.38 -26.89 18.77
N THR A 14 22.70 -27.55 19.72
CA THR A 14 21.63 -27.00 20.56
C THR A 14 22.20 -26.07 21.64
N GLY A 15 22.79 -24.95 21.22
CA GLY A 15 23.16 -23.86 22.11
C GLY A 15 21.91 -23.09 22.60
N PRO A 16 22.02 -22.26 23.66
CA PRO A 16 20.95 -21.33 24.04
C PRO A 16 20.57 -20.46 22.83
N PRO A 17 19.28 -20.08 22.69
CA PRO A 17 18.82 -19.34 21.52
C PRO A 17 19.63 -18.06 21.43
N VAL A 18 20.41 -17.95 20.36
CA VAL A 18 20.91 -16.67 19.90
C VAL A 18 19.67 -15.82 19.68
N ASP A 19 19.64 -14.61 20.23
CA ASP A 19 18.56 -13.65 19.99
C ASP A 19 18.60 -13.28 18.50
N THR A 20 17.97 -14.11 17.67
CA THR A 20 18.00 -13.95 16.23
C THR A 20 17.00 -12.87 15.90
N HIS A 21 17.47 -11.77 15.31
CA HIS A 21 16.64 -10.69 14.75
C HIS A 21 15.70 -11.15 13.61
N VAL A 22 15.63 -12.45 13.35
CA VAL A 22 14.89 -13.06 12.24
C VAL A 22 14.18 -14.32 12.73
N PRO A 23 12.98 -14.62 12.19
CA PRO A 23 12.26 -15.84 12.51
C PRO A 23 13.02 -17.07 11.99
N THR A 24 12.94 -18.17 12.73
CA THR A 24 13.59 -19.44 12.39
C THR A 24 12.66 -20.64 12.61
N GLY A 25 13.02 -21.80 12.05
CA GLY A 25 12.25 -23.05 12.20
C GLY A 25 10.96 -23.07 11.39
N ARG A 26 9.97 -23.85 11.83
CA ARG A 26 8.62 -23.86 11.24
C ARG A 26 7.96 -22.52 11.53
N MET A 27 7.65 -21.76 10.48
CA MET A 27 7.18 -20.39 10.62
C MET A 27 5.78 -20.20 10.02
N LEU A 28 4.86 -19.60 10.77
CA LEU A 28 3.58 -19.13 10.25
C LEU A 28 3.71 -17.65 9.85
N VAL A 29 3.59 -17.35 8.56
CA VAL A 29 3.60 -15.99 8.01
C VAL A 29 2.17 -15.50 7.90
N ILE A 30 1.79 -14.52 8.70
CA ILE A 30 0.43 -14.01 8.80
C ILE A 30 0.34 -12.67 8.05
N HIS A 31 -0.52 -12.63 7.03
CA HIS A 31 -1.01 -11.38 6.48
C HIS A 31 -2.20 -10.93 7.35
N PRO A 32 -2.14 -9.77 8.04
CA PRO A 32 -3.23 -9.32 8.91
C PRO A 32 -4.53 -9.07 8.14
N PRO A 33 -5.68 -9.01 8.84
CA PRO A 33 -6.94 -8.63 8.23
C PRO A 33 -6.84 -7.26 7.58
N TYR A 34 -7.79 -6.99 6.69
CA TYR A 34 -8.00 -5.63 6.20
C TYR A 34 -8.24 -4.65 7.35
N VAL A 35 -7.78 -3.41 7.18
CA VAL A 35 -7.72 -2.40 8.25
C VAL A 35 -9.10 -2.02 8.82
N HIS A 36 -10.17 -2.18 8.05
CA HIS A 36 -11.55 -1.92 8.51
C HIS A 36 -12.30 -3.20 8.88
N ASP A 37 -11.62 -4.35 8.97
CA ASP A 37 -12.17 -5.59 9.51
C ASP A 37 -11.75 -5.78 10.98
N ASP A 38 -12.75 -5.85 11.85
CA ASP A 38 -12.61 -5.87 13.30
C ASP A 38 -12.87 -7.27 13.90
N TYR A 39 -12.93 -8.36 13.11
CA TYR A 39 -13.29 -9.70 13.62
C TYR A 39 -12.37 -10.25 14.72
N LEU A 40 -11.11 -9.80 14.78
CA LEU A 40 -10.17 -10.16 15.85
C LEU A 40 -10.28 -9.28 17.11
N ALA A 41 -11.04 -8.18 17.06
CA ALA A 41 -11.21 -7.26 18.18
C ALA A 41 -12.38 -7.64 19.11
N GLY A 42 -13.23 -8.60 18.72
CA GLY A 42 -14.37 -9.03 19.53
C GLY A 42 -15.18 -10.17 18.88
N ASP A 43 -16.43 -10.32 19.31
CA ASP A 43 -17.35 -11.37 18.83
C ASP A 43 -18.01 -11.03 17.47
N ILE A 44 -17.26 -10.39 16.58
CA ILE A 44 -17.72 -10.06 15.24
C ILE A 44 -17.53 -11.30 14.34
N PRO A 45 -18.56 -11.72 13.58
CA PRO A 45 -18.43 -12.82 12.63
C PRO A 45 -17.38 -12.51 11.56
N PHE A 46 -16.50 -13.48 11.28
CA PHE A 46 -15.57 -13.37 10.17
C PHE A 46 -16.33 -13.30 8.84
N ARG A 47 -15.85 -12.45 7.94
CA ARG A 47 -16.29 -12.39 6.56
C ARG A 47 -15.04 -12.29 5.68
N PRO A 48 -14.88 -13.17 4.69
CA PRO A 48 -13.82 -12.99 3.70
C PRO A 48 -13.91 -11.59 3.10
N ASP A 49 -12.74 -11.03 2.85
CA ASP A 49 -12.56 -9.82 2.11
C ASP A 49 -13.29 -9.91 0.75
N ARG A 50 -13.93 -8.81 0.35
CA ARG A 50 -14.62 -8.71 -0.94
C ARG A 50 -13.67 -8.52 -2.10
N LEU A 51 -12.51 -7.92 -1.85
CA LEU A 51 -11.47 -7.63 -2.83
C LEU A 51 -10.11 -7.98 -2.20
N PRO A 52 -9.84 -9.27 -1.92
CA PRO A 52 -8.56 -9.71 -1.41
C PRO A 52 -7.48 -9.54 -2.49
N PHE A 53 -6.29 -9.14 -2.07
CA PHE A 53 -5.12 -9.10 -2.95
C PHE A 53 -4.11 -10.15 -2.52
N LEU A 54 -3.35 -10.67 -3.49
CA LEU A 54 -2.25 -11.58 -3.20
C LEU A 54 -1.21 -10.85 -2.34
N PRO A 55 -0.90 -11.32 -1.11
CA PRO A 55 0.03 -10.61 -0.25
C PRO A 55 1.49 -10.90 -0.68
N VAL A 56 1.92 -10.23 -1.75
CA VAL A 56 3.22 -10.44 -2.40
C VAL A 56 4.40 -10.20 -1.46
N ALA A 57 4.36 -9.16 -0.62
CA ALA A 57 5.45 -8.84 0.29
C ALA A 57 5.77 -9.95 1.31
N PRO A 58 4.80 -10.53 2.05
CA PRO A 58 5.09 -11.67 2.93
C PRO A 58 5.50 -12.93 2.16
N LEU A 59 4.98 -13.17 0.94
CA LEU A 59 5.44 -14.29 0.10
C LEU A 59 6.92 -14.13 -0.30
N TYR A 60 7.36 -12.90 -0.61
CA TYR A 60 8.76 -12.60 -0.86
C TYR A 60 9.66 -12.85 0.35
N ALA A 61 9.24 -12.38 1.52
CA ALA A 61 9.98 -12.57 2.76
C ALA A 61 10.09 -14.07 3.11
N ALA A 62 8.98 -14.81 2.95
CA ALA A 62 8.94 -16.26 3.12
C ALA A 62 9.95 -16.96 2.19
N ASP A 63 9.93 -16.64 0.90
CA ASP A 63 10.82 -17.27 -0.08
C ASP A 63 12.31 -17.00 0.25
N LEU A 64 12.65 -15.75 0.62
CA LEU A 64 14.00 -15.37 1.05
C LEU A 64 14.50 -16.20 2.23
N LEU A 65 13.71 -16.24 3.31
CA LEU A 65 14.07 -16.93 4.53
C LEU A 65 14.29 -18.42 4.27
N GLU A 66 13.42 -19.03 3.46
CA GLU A 66 13.52 -20.44 3.13
C GLU A 66 14.70 -20.76 2.22
N ARG A 67 15.00 -19.93 1.19
CA ARG A 67 16.20 -20.14 0.34
C ARG A 67 17.50 -20.07 1.13
N ARG A 68 17.48 -19.41 2.27
CA ARG A 68 18.62 -19.28 3.18
C ARG A 68 18.64 -20.34 4.28
N GLY A 69 17.68 -21.27 4.28
CA GLY A 69 17.58 -22.32 5.30
C GLY A 69 17.32 -21.77 6.70
N LEU A 70 16.72 -20.58 6.80
CA LEU A 70 16.43 -19.93 8.08
C LEU A 70 15.10 -20.40 8.64
N ALA A 71 14.08 -20.52 7.78
CA ALA A 71 12.73 -20.91 8.18
C ALA A 71 12.02 -21.76 7.12
N GLU A 72 10.99 -22.46 7.55
CA GLU A 72 10.04 -23.23 6.73
C GLU A 72 8.68 -22.53 6.79
N PRO A 73 8.39 -21.61 5.86
CA PRO A 73 7.22 -20.74 5.92
C PRO A 73 5.93 -21.43 5.49
N THR A 74 4.85 -21.15 6.20
CA THR A 74 3.45 -21.37 5.78
C THR A 74 2.72 -20.04 5.82
N LEU A 75 2.04 -19.65 4.74
CA LEU A 75 1.23 -18.42 4.74
C LEU A 75 -0.14 -18.68 5.39
N PHE A 76 -0.59 -17.74 6.22
CA PHE A 76 -1.97 -17.62 6.67
C PHE A 76 -2.49 -16.23 6.30
N ASP A 77 -3.44 -16.15 5.37
CA ASP A 77 -4.03 -14.88 4.94
C ASP A 77 -5.35 -14.60 5.64
N CYS A 78 -5.34 -13.61 6.55
CA CYS A 78 -6.53 -13.19 7.28
C CYS A 78 -7.55 -12.42 6.42
N GLN A 79 -7.25 -12.11 5.15
CA GLN A 79 -8.24 -11.62 4.20
C GLN A 79 -9.25 -12.71 3.81
N LEU A 80 -8.82 -13.97 3.76
CA LEU A 80 -9.63 -15.09 3.28
C LEU A 80 -10.04 -16.05 4.40
N HIS A 81 -9.28 -16.09 5.50
CA HIS A 81 -9.44 -17.08 6.56
C HIS A 81 -9.57 -16.45 7.95
N ASP A 82 -10.37 -17.09 8.80
CA ASP A 82 -10.56 -16.70 10.21
C ASP A 82 -9.41 -17.27 11.06
N LEU A 83 -8.49 -16.41 11.52
CA LEU A 83 -7.35 -16.84 12.34
C LEU A 83 -7.78 -17.52 13.65
N ARG A 84 -8.97 -17.20 14.19
CA ARG A 84 -9.51 -17.85 15.41
C ARG A 84 -9.82 -19.33 15.21
N ARG A 85 -9.89 -19.78 13.96
CA ARG A 85 -10.15 -21.17 13.55
C ARG A 85 -8.89 -21.87 13.06
N ALA A 86 -7.73 -21.24 13.15
CA ALA A 86 -6.47 -21.88 12.79
C ALA A 86 -6.17 -23.02 13.76
N GLU A 87 -5.95 -24.22 13.22
CA GLU A 87 -5.57 -25.40 13.98
C GLU A 87 -4.04 -25.48 14.12
N ASN A 88 -3.57 -26.18 15.16
CA ASN A 88 -2.15 -26.52 15.33
C ASN A 88 -1.21 -25.31 15.38
N LEU A 89 -1.67 -24.17 15.91
CA LEU A 89 -0.83 -22.98 16.05
C LEU A 89 0.42 -23.26 16.88
N ASP A 90 0.36 -24.16 17.86
CA ASP A 90 1.46 -24.56 18.74
C ASP A 90 2.57 -25.37 18.05
N GLU A 91 2.35 -25.86 16.83
CA GLU A 91 3.36 -26.58 16.05
C GLU A 91 4.42 -25.68 15.40
N TYR A 92 4.21 -24.37 15.39
CA TYR A 92 5.13 -23.41 14.81
C TYR A 92 6.17 -22.93 15.84
N ASP A 93 7.43 -22.85 15.39
CA ASP A 93 8.54 -22.32 16.18
C ASP A 93 8.51 -20.79 16.24
N SER A 94 8.01 -20.14 15.18
CA SER A 94 7.91 -18.69 15.06
C SER A 94 6.71 -18.22 14.24
N TYR A 95 6.31 -16.95 14.45
CA TYR A 95 5.19 -16.31 13.75
C TYR A 95 5.67 -14.97 13.18
N ALA A 96 5.42 -14.71 11.91
CA ALA A 96 5.78 -13.46 11.26
C ALA A 96 4.50 -12.68 10.90
N ILE A 97 4.38 -11.42 11.32
CA ILE A 97 3.23 -10.54 11.03
C ILE A 97 3.69 -9.42 10.09
N ALA A 98 3.06 -9.32 8.92
CA ALA A 98 3.41 -8.33 7.90
C ALA A 98 2.67 -7.00 8.09
N VAL A 99 3.38 -5.87 8.12
CA VAL A 99 2.82 -4.51 8.28
C VAL A 99 3.20 -3.60 7.12
N MET A 100 2.32 -3.49 6.13
CA MET A 100 2.59 -2.76 4.89
C MET A 100 2.57 -1.24 5.06
N GLY A 101 1.55 -0.69 5.72
CA GLY A 101 1.42 0.74 6.00
C GLY A 101 1.14 1.04 7.47
N ALA A 102 1.13 2.31 7.84
CA ALA A 102 0.89 2.74 9.22
C ALA A 102 -0.45 2.22 9.77
N GLN A 103 -1.52 2.31 8.96
CA GLN A 103 -2.83 1.80 9.33
C GLN A 103 -2.89 0.29 9.56
N ASN A 104 -1.99 -0.48 8.93
CA ASN A 104 -1.90 -1.93 9.15
C ASN A 104 -1.31 -2.29 10.52
N ILE A 105 -0.79 -1.32 11.29
CA ILE A 105 -0.37 -1.55 12.69
C ILE A 105 -1.57 -1.98 13.54
N SER A 106 -2.76 -1.39 13.32
CA SER A 106 -3.97 -1.75 14.06
C SER A 106 -4.32 -3.24 13.94
N PRO A 107 -4.59 -3.79 12.72
CA PRO A 107 -4.88 -5.22 12.57
C PRO A 107 -3.69 -6.09 12.97
N ALA A 108 -2.44 -5.67 12.75
CA ALA A 108 -1.26 -6.42 13.20
C ALA A 108 -1.20 -6.54 14.74
N ALA A 109 -1.52 -5.47 15.48
CA ALA A 109 -1.57 -5.50 16.94
C ALA A 109 -2.69 -6.42 17.45
N ARG A 110 -3.80 -6.52 16.73
CA ARG A 110 -4.88 -7.47 17.04
C ARG A 110 -4.45 -8.92 16.80
N VAL A 111 -3.78 -9.21 15.69
CA VAL A 111 -3.16 -10.53 15.44
C VAL A 111 -2.18 -10.87 16.56
N HIS A 112 -1.28 -9.95 16.92
CA HIS A 112 -0.32 -10.16 18.01
C HIS A 112 -1.02 -10.47 19.34
N ARG A 113 -2.04 -9.68 19.74
CA ARG A 113 -2.83 -9.94 20.95
C ARG A 113 -3.56 -11.27 20.90
N HIS A 114 -4.13 -11.64 19.74
CA HIS A 114 -4.79 -12.92 19.58
C HIS A 114 -3.81 -14.09 19.81
N LEU A 115 -2.64 -14.06 19.17
CA LEU A 115 -1.62 -15.11 19.35
C LEU A 115 -1.13 -15.19 20.81
N THR A 116 -0.80 -14.05 21.41
CA THR A 116 -0.12 -14.01 22.71
C THR A 116 -1.09 -14.14 23.90
N LEU A 117 -2.16 -13.33 23.91
CA LEU A 117 -3.12 -13.31 25.01
C LEU A 117 -4.28 -14.29 24.79
N GLY A 118 -4.75 -14.43 23.54
CA GLY A 118 -5.86 -15.32 23.19
C GLY A 118 -5.44 -16.79 23.14
N CYS A 119 -4.33 -17.10 22.45
CA CYS A 119 -3.83 -18.47 22.30
C CYS A 119 -2.73 -18.83 23.31
N GLY A 120 -2.22 -17.87 24.09
CA GLY A 120 -1.17 -18.12 25.09
C GLY A 120 0.23 -18.38 24.51
N LEU A 121 0.48 -18.00 23.25
CA LEU A 121 1.76 -18.23 22.60
C LEU A 121 2.85 -17.28 23.14
N PRO A 122 4.10 -17.73 23.31
CA PRO A 122 5.17 -16.87 23.80
C PRO A 122 5.46 -15.70 22.86
N ALA A 123 5.38 -14.47 23.36
CA ALA A 123 5.57 -13.26 22.55
C ALA A 123 6.94 -13.18 21.86
N HIS A 124 8.00 -13.73 22.47
CA HIS A 124 9.34 -13.80 21.88
C HIS A 124 9.44 -14.69 20.63
N ARG A 125 8.38 -15.44 20.28
CA ARG A 125 8.28 -16.16 19.01
C ARG A 125 7.64 -15.34 17.90
N VAL A 126 7.14 -14.14 18.21
CA VAL A 126 6.43 -13.28 17.26
C VAL A 126 7.39 -12.24 16.70
N TYR A 127 7.43 -12.15 15.37
CA TYR A 127 8.23 -11.24 14.60
C TYR A 127 7.30 -10.33 13.81
N VAL A 128 7.47 -9.02 13.89
CA VAL A 128 6.64 -8.05 13.17
C VAL A 128 7.53 -7.22 12.27
N GLY A 129 7.20 -7.19 10.97
CA GLY A 129 8.06 -6.55 9.97
C GLY A 129 7.26 -5.87 8.87
N GLY A 130 7.89 -4.91 8.20
CA GLY A 130 7.32 -4.17 7.09
C GLY A 130 7.48 -2.66 7.24
N GLN A 131 7.15 -1.92 6.19
CA GLN A 131 7.36 -0.47 6.11
C GLN A 131 6.58 0.30 7.18
N GLY A 132 5.42 -0.21 7.60
CA GLY A 132 4.59 0.45 8.61
C GLY A 132 5.25 0.56 9.98
N VAL A 133 6.20 -0.32 10.32
CA VAL A 133 6.87 -0.34 11.64
C VAL A 133 8.35 0.07 11.57
N GLU A 134 8.93 0.31 10.38
CA GLU A 134 10.39 0.40 10.17
C GLU A 134 11.11 1.50 10.99
N ARG A 135 10.44 2.61 11.35
CA ARG A 135 11.07 3.71 12.12
C ARG A 135 10.56 3.88 13.55
N LEU A 136 9.79 2.93 14.06
CA LEU A 136 9.50 2.86 15.49
C LEU A 136 10.81 2.61 16.25
N SER A 137 11.02 3.29 17.38
CA SER A 137 12.13 2.90 18.27
C SER A 137 11.82 1.57 18.96
N PRO A 138 12.82 0.89 19.54
CA PRO A 138 12.59 -0.36 20.29
C PRO A 138 11.53 -0.20 21.40
N GLU A 139 11.51 0.94 22.09
CA GLU A 139 10.54 1.22 23.15
C GLU A 139 9.13 1.40 22.59
N GLU A 140 8.99 2.13 21.47
CA GLU A 140 7.70 2.32 20.81
C GLU A 140 7.14 1.03 20.23
N PHE A 141 8.03 0.24 19.63
CA PHE A 141 7.67 -1.08 19.12
C PHE A 141 7.19 -1.98 20.26
N ALA A 142 7.91 -2.02 21.39
CA ALA A 142 7.54 -2.81 22.55
C ALA A 142 6.25 -2.32 23.23
N GLU A 143 5.89 -1.04 23.11
CA GLU A 143 4.61 -0.51 23.60
C GLU A 143 3.42 -1.09 22.79
N ILE A 144 3.59 -1.26 21.47
CA ILE A 144 2.55 -1.80 20.58
C ILE A 144 2.54 -3.34 20.56
N PHE A 145 3.73 -3.95 20.53
CA PHE A 145 3.96 -5.40 20.37
C PHE A 145 4.82 -5.93 21.52
N PRO A 146 4.29 -5.97 22.76
CA PRO A 146 5.08 -6.30 23.94
C PRO A 146 5.67 -7.72 23.86
N GLY A 147 7.00 -7.79 23.94
CA GLY A 147 7.75 -9.04 23.93
C GLY A 147 8.02 -9.64 22.55
N ALA A 148 7.52 -9.03 21.48
CA ALA A 148 7.80 -9.44 20.10
C ALA A 148 9.13 -8.86 19.58
N HIS A 149 9.58 -9.33 18.42
CA HIS A 149 10.77 -8.84 17.73
C HIS A 149 10.39 -7.99 16.51
N GLN A 150 11.02 -6.83 16.35
CA GLN A 150 10.90 -6.03 15.14
C GLN A 150 11.88 -6.55 14.07
N THR A 151 11.37 -6.91 12.90
CA THR A 151 12.21 -7.39 11.79
C THR A 151 12.61 -6.25 10.86
N ASP A 152 13.92 -6.11 10.60
CA ASP A 152 14.43 -5.12 9.65
C ASP A 152 14.30 -5.61 8.20
N ARG A 153 13.47 -4.92 7.41
CA ARG A 153 13.33 -5.20 5.97
C ARG A 153 14.64 -5.00 5.20
N ARG A 154 15.49 -4.07 5.61
CA ARG A 154 16.77 -3.80 4.92
C ARG A 154 17.71 -4.98 5.03
N TRP A 155 17.65 -5.70 6.14
CA TRP A 155 18.39 -6.94 6.31
C TRP A 155 17.94 -8.00 5.29
N LEU A 156 16.62 -8.19 5.11
CA LEU A 156 16.08 -9.11 4.10
C LEU A 156 16.46 -8.68 2.67
N ALA A 157 16.35 -7.38 2.37
CA ALA A 157 16.71 -6.83 1.06
C ALA A 157 18.20 -6.91 0.74
N ALA A 158 19.07 -7.01 1.75
CA ALA A 158 20.52 -7.16 1.58
C ALA A 158 20.95 -8.63 1.35
N LEU A 159 20.05 -9.60 1.46
CA LEU A 159 20.36 -10.98 1.15
C LEU A 159 20.68 -11.13 -0.36
N PRO A 160 21.70 -11.93 -0.74
CA PRO A 160 22.03 -12.08 -2.15
C PRO A 160 20.84 -12.61 -2.96
N GLY A 161 20.65 -12.11 -4.19
CA GLY A 161 19.54 -12.55 -5.04
C GLY A 161 18.14 -12.11 -4.57
N ALA A 162 18.01 -11.16 -3.64
CA ALA A 162 16.70 -10.68 -3.16
C ALA A 162 15.79 -10.14 -4.27
N MET A 163 16.38 -9.56 -5.32
CA MET A 163 15.64 -9.07 -6.49
C MET A 163 15.38 -10.16 -7.55
N GLU A 164 16.05 -11.32 -7.45
CA GLU A 164 16.00 -12.41 -8.44
C GLU A 164 14.95 -13.48 -8.11
N ILE A 165 14.25 -13.29 -6.98
CA ILE A 165 13.28 -14.25 -6.46
C ILE A 165 12.20 -14.55 -7.48
N ASP A 166 11.86 -15.82 -7.55
CA ASP A 166 10.70 -16.34 -8.24
C ASP A 166 9.75 -16.87 -7.17
N LEU A 167 8.53 -16.33 -7.13
CA LEU A 167 7.50 -16.68 -6.15
C LEU A 167 6.82 -18.03 -6.42
N CYS A 168 7.11 -18.70 -7.54
CA CYS A 168 6.48 -19.96 -7.96
C CYS A 168 6.39 -20.98 -6.80
N ARG A 169 7.49 -21.18 -6.05
CA ARG A 169 7.54 -22.09 -4.90
C ARG A 169 6.52 -21.76 -3.81
N GLN A 170 6.37 -20.47 -3.46
CA GLN A 170 5.42 -20.08 -2.42
C GLN A 170 3.98 -20.12 -2.96
N LEU A 171 3.77 -19.76 -4.23
CA LEU A 171 2.47 -19.84 -4.88
C LEU A 171 1.95 -21.28 -4.93
N ASP A 172 2.81 -22.27 -5.22
CA ASP A 172 2.45 -23.69 -5.27
C ASP A 172 1.98 -24.28 -3.92
N ARG A 173 2.23 -23.57 -2.81
CA ARG A 173 1.79 -23.98 -1.46
C ARG A 173 0.45 -23.36 -1.05
N LEU A 174 -0.04 -22.37 -1.77
CA LEU A 174 -1.33 -21.76 -1.47
C LEU A 174 -2.47 -22.66 -1.93
N ALA A 175 -3.62 -22.58 -1.24
CA ALA A 175 -4.81 -23.31 -1.64
C ALA A 175 -5.27 -22.83 -3.04
N GLU A 176 -5.74 -23.76 -3.88
CA GLU A 176 -6.18 -23.43 -5.24
C GLU A 176 -7.33 -22.42 -5.25
N ASP A 177 -8.27 -22.53 -4.31
CA ASP A 177 -9.42 -21.63 -4.19
C ASP A 177 -8.99 -20.20 -3.85
N ASP A 178 -7.96 -20.05 -3.01
CA ASP A 178 -7.38 -18.74 -2.66
C ASP A 178 -6.69 -18.13 -3.88
N LEU A 179 -5.83 -18.90 -4.56
CA LEU A 179 -5.15 -18.47 -5.78
C LEU A 179 -6.14 -18.01 -6.85
N ARG A 180 -7.20 -18.81 -7.09
CA ARG A 180 -8.26 -18.45 -8.04
C ARG A 180 -8.92 -17.14 -7.64
N THR A 181 -9.21 -16.96 -6.36
CA THR A 181 -9.81 -15.72 -5.84
C THR A 181 -8.90 -14.52 -6.14
N TYR A 182 -7.61 -14.59 -5.80
CA TYR A 182 -6.67 -13.49 -6.07
C TYR A 182 -6.57 -13.15 -7.57
N LEU A 183 -6.51 -14.15 -8.46
CA LEU A 183 -6.38 -13.95 -9.90
C LEU A 183 -7.63 -13.33 -10.57
N THR A 184 -8.78 -13.36 -9.90
CA THR A 184 -10.00 -12.66 -10.37
C THR A 184 -10.03 -11.18 -10.00
N HIS A 185 -9.09 -10.74 -9.17
CA HIS A 185 -8.91 -9.36 -8.77
C HIS A 185 -7.62 -8.80 -9.35
N GLU A 186 -7.33 -7.54 -9.03
CA GLU A 186 -6.07 -6.93 -9.39
C GLU A 186 -4.92 -7.56 -8.62
N LEU A 187 -3.84 -7.91 -9.34
CA LEU A 187 -2.64 -8.47 -8.77
C LEU A 187 -1.52 -7.43 -8.67
N THR A 188 -0.71 -7.50 -7.63
CA THR A 188 0.55 -6.76 -7.60
C THR A 188 1.61 -7.48 -8.43
N LEU A 189 2.17 -6.80 -9.43
CA LEU A 189 3.36 -7.23 -10.15
C LEU A 189 4.58 -6.50 -9.57
N PRO A 190 5.48 -7.17 -8.83
CA PRO A 190 6.77 -6.59 -8.42
C PRO A 190 7.53 -6.11 -9.64
N PHE A 191 7.65 -4.79 -9.81
CA PHE A 191 8.34 -4.21 -10.96
C PHE A 191 9.72 -3.70 -10.56
N SER A 192 9.75 -2.72 -9.66
CA SER A 192 11.01 -2.15 -9.16
C SER A 192 10.90 -1.66 -7.72
N GLN A 193 12.06 -1.46 -7.08
CA GLN A 193 12.17 -0.88 -5.75
C GLN A 193 13.27 0.18 -5.72
N GLY A 194 13.02 1.25 -4.99
CA GLY A 194 13.95 2.36 -4.82
C GLY A 194 13.57 3.58 -5.63
N CYS A 195 13.76 4.74 -5.02
CA CYS A 195 13.36 6.02 -5.56
C CYS A 195 14.49 7.02 -5.29
N LYS A 196 14.89 7.80 -6.28
CA LYS A 196 15.96 8.80 -6.15
C LYS A 196 15.49 10.08 -5.44
N PHE A 197 14.19 10.30 -5.36
CA PHE A 197 13.60 11.49 -4.77
C PHE A 197 13.68 11.46 -3.24
N GLY A 198 13.39 12.58 -2.59
CA GLY A 198 13.52 12.78 -1.14
C GLY A 198 12.27 13.34 -0.47
N CYS A 199 11.07 12.95 -0.95
CA CYS A 199 9.79 13.48 -0.47
C CYS A 199 9.60 13.22 1.04
N ASN A 200 9.31 14.27 1.82
CA ASN A 200 9.28 14.17 3.29
C ASN A 200 8.11 13.32 3.83
N PHE A 201 6.99 13.30 3.13
CA PHE A 201 5.79 12.57 3.52
C PHE A 201 5.85 11.09 3.15
N CYS A 202 6.73 10.70 2.22
CA CYS A 202 6.81 9.35 1.69
C CYS A 202 7.44 8.38 2.71
N GLY A 203 6.74 7.29 3.03
CA GLY A 203 7.25 6.22 3.89
C GLY A 203 8.12 5.19 3.16
N ALA A 204 8.28 5.32 1.84
CA ALA A 204 9.00 4.35 1.04
C ALA A 204 10.53 4.49 1.17
N GLN A 205 11.27 3.54 0.56
CA GLN A 205 12.72 3.63 0.48
C GLN A 205 13.13 4.61 -0.63
N ILE A 206 13.39 5.83 -0.18
CA ILE A 206 13.73 6.99 -0.99
C ILE A 206 15.24 7.28 -0.95
N GLN A 207 15.72 8.17 -1.81
CA GLN A 207 17.13 8.51 -2.01
C GLN A 207 18.06 7.31 -2.28
N GLN A 208 17.57 6.32 -3.00
CA GLN A 208 18.36 5.16 -3.40
C GLN A 208 18.19 4.87 -4.90
N ARG A 209 19.18 4.18 -5.48
CA ARG A 209 19.12 3.73 -6.86
C ARG A 209 18.01 2.68 -7.00
N GLU A 210 17.19 2.82 -8.03
CA GLU A 210 16.17 1.84 -8.37
C GLU A 210 16.80 0.53 -8.85
N SER A 211 16.21 -0.57 -8.40
CA SER A 211 16.55 -1.94 -8.78
C SER A 211 15.29 -2.65 -9.23
N PHE A 212 15.39 -3.49 -10.25
CA PHE A 212 14.26 -4.21 -10.82
C PHE A 212 14.14 -5.61 -10.25
N PHE A 213 12.91 -6.06 -10.02
CA PHE A 213 12.63 -7.46 -9.68
C PHE A 213 12.71 -8.35 -10.91
N ASN A 214 12.57 -9.66 -10.73
CA ASN A 214 12.44 -10.61 -11.84
C ASN A 214 11.03 -10.55 -12.47
N VAL A 215 10.70 -9.40 -13.07
CA VAL A 215 9.36 -9.07 -13.62
C VAL A 215 8.84 -10.18 -14.53
N ARG A 216 9.70 -10.69 -15.41
CA ARG A 216 9.37 -11.78 -16.34
C ARG A 216 8.86 -13.03 -15.62
N ALA A 217 9.57 -13.49 -14.58
CA ALA A 217 9.18 -14.70 -13.86
C ALA A 217 7.85 -14.51 -13.11
N HIS A 218 7.64 -13.35 -12.48
CA HIS A 218 6.38 -13.08 -11.79
C HIS A 218 5.19 -13.04 -12.73
N LEU A 219 5.33 -12.39 -13.88
CA LEU A 219 4.26 -12.34 -14.88
C LEU A 219 4.00 -13.72 -15.49
N ASP A 220 5.06 -14.48 -15.83
CA ASP A 220 4.93 -15.86 -16.34
C ASP A 220 4.15 -16.75 -15.38
N ASN A 221 4.46 -16.70 -14.07
CA ASN A 221 3.73 -17.44 -13.06
C ASN A 221 2.25 -17.06 -13.01
N ALA A 222 1.94 -15.76 -13.03
CA ALA A 222 0.55 -15.29 -13.02
C ALA A 222 -0.21 -15.79 -14.26
N CYS A 223 0.41 -15.72 -15.45
CA CYS A 223 -0.16 -16.23 -16.69
C CYS A 223 -0.36 -17.76 -16.67
N ARG A 224 0.60 -18.53 -16.14
CA ARG A 224 0.45 -19.98 -15.96
C ARG A 224 -0.72 -20.34 -15.05
N LEU A 225 -0.86 -19.65 -13.93
CA LEU A 225 -1.96 -19.86 -13.00
C LEU A 225 -3.30 -19.47 -13.63
N ALA A 226 -3.36 -18.34 -14.32
CA ALA A 226 -4.54 -17.91 -15.07
C ALA A 226 -4.97 -18.97 -16.10
N ARG A 227 -4.04 -19.47 -16.91
CA ARG A 227 -4.33 -20.55 -17.87
C ARG A 227 -4.81 -21.82 -17.18
N ARG A 228 -4.17 -22.24 -16.08
CA ARG A 228 -4.58 -23.39 -15.27
C ARG A 228 -6.03 -23.27 -14.79
N PHE A 229 -6.45 -22.07 -14.39
CA PHE A 229 -7.81 -21.81 -13.91
C PHE A 229 -8.80 -21.36 -15.00
N GLY A 230 -8.37 -21.32 -16.27
CA GLY A 230 -9.22 -20.91 -17.39
C GLY A 230 -9.59 -19.43 -17.41
N LEU A 231 -8.76 -18.56 -16.81
CA LEU A 231 -8.94 -17.12 -16.84
C LEU A 231 -8.36 -16.53 -18.12
N SER A 232 -9.14 -15.71 -18.81
CA SER A 232 -8.75 -15.05 -20.06
C SER A 232 -8.26 -13.62 -19.89
N ARG A 233 -8.23 -13.11 -18.66
CA ARG A 233 -7.78 -11.76 -18.35
C ARG A 233 -7.05 -11.71 -17.02
N LEU A 234 -5.98 -10.91 -16.98
CA LEU A 234 -5.30 -10.47 -15.77
C LEU A 234 -5.25 -8.94 -15.75
N TYR A 235 -5.39 -8.36 -14.57
CA TYR A 235 -5.15 -6.94 -14.35
C TYR A 235 -4.11 -6.78 -13.24
N LEU A 236 -3.04 -6.04 -13.49
CA LEU A 236 -1.92 -5.94 -12.57
C LEU A 236 -1.50 -4.49 -12.29
N TYR A 237 -1.26 -4.20 -11.01
CA TYR A 237 -0.54 -3.02 -10.56
C TYR A 237 0.97 -3.27 -10.59
N CYS A 238 1.69 -2.57 -11.45
CA CYS A 238 3.15 -2.59 -11.54
C CYS A 238 3.76 -1.78 -10.40
N THR A 239 4.03 -2.44 -9.26
CA THR A 239 4.53 -1.74 -8.07
C THR A 239 5.95 -1.21 -8.31
N SER A 240 6.05 0.11 -8.28
CA SER A 240 7.24 0.92 -8.41
C SER A 240 6.98 2.26 -7.71
N LEU A 241 8.03 2.96 -7.28
CA LEU A 241 7.87 4.27 -6.63
C LEU A 241 7.77 5.42 -7.63
N ASP A 242 8.35 5.26 -8.82
CA ASP A 242 8.20 6.14 -9.97
C ASP A 242 8.58 5.37 -11.24
N PHE A 243 7.58 4.84 -11.96
CA PHE A 243 7.77 3.88 -13.06
C PHE A 243 8.74 4.37 -14.14
N PHE A 244 8.70 5.67 -14.46
CA PHE A 244 9.51 6.27 -15.52
C PHE A 244 10.79 6.95 -15.03
N GLN A 245 11.19 6.73 -13.77
CA GLN A 245 12.36 7.39 -13.19
C GLN A 245 13.65 7.21 -14.01
N GLN A 246 13.81 6.08 -14.69
CA GLN A 246 14.96 5.80 -15.55
C GLN A 246 15.08 6.72 -16.78
N ALA A 247 14.01 7.39 -17.18
CA ALA A 247 14.04 8.35 -18.29
C ALA A 247 14.60 9.72 -17.91
N LEU A 248 14.77 9.99 -16.61
CA LEU A 248 15.32 11.23 -16.12
C LEU A 248 16.86 11.26 -16.18
N PRO A 249 17.49 12.44 -16.05
CA PRO A 249 18.95 12.55 -16.03
C PRO A 249 19.60 11.63 -14.99
N GLY A 250 20.62 10.88 -15.42
CA GLY A 250 21.33 9.89 -14.61
C GLY A 250 20.64 8.53 -14.49
N GLY A 251 19.45 8.36 -15.08
CA GLY A 251 18.80 7.08 -15.23
C GLY A 251 19.33 6.28 -16.43
N ASP A 252 18.90 5.02 -16.52
CA ASP A 252 19.24 4.10 -17.59
C ASP A 252 17.97 3.64 -18.31
N LEU A 253 17.62 4.36 -19.38
CA LEU A 253 16.43 4.07 -20.19
C LEU A 253 16.46 2.66 -20.78
N GLY A 254 17.66 2.11 -21.04
CA GLY A 254 17.82 0.75 -21.56
C GLY A 254 17.33 -0.33 -20.59
N LEU A 255 17.45 -0.08 -19.28
CA LEU A 255 16.87 -0.97 -18.27
C LEU A 255 15.34 -0.97 -18.33
N LEU A 256 14.71 0.21 -18.46
CA LEU A 256 13.26 0.30 -18.57
C LEU A 256 12.75 -0.42 -19.83
N THR A 257 13.37 -0.17 -20.99
CA THR A 257 12.95 -0.82 -22.24
C THR A 257 13.13 -2.34 -22.16
N ALA A 258 14.22 -2.83 -21.58
CA ALA A 258 14.45 -4.26 -21.39
C ALA A 258 13.37 -4.92 -20.50
N GLN A 259 12.87 -4.22 -19.47
CA GLN A 259 11.77 -4.74 -18.65
C GLN A 259 10.44 -4.77 -19.43
N LEU A 260 10.14 -3.72 -20.20
CA LEU A 260 8.94 -3.69 -21.05
C LEU A 260 8.98 -4.80 -22.11
N GLU A 261 10.12 -5.01 -22.76
CA GLU A 261 10.32 -6.11 -23.71
C GLU A 261 10.14 -7.48 -23.04
N ALA A 262 10.58 -7.62 -21.78
CA ALA A 262 10.38 -8.86 -21.03
C ALA A 262 8.90 -9.13 -20.73
N VAL A 263 8.10 -8.09 -20.46
CA VAL A 263 6.64 -8.17 -20.31
C VAL A 263 5.98 -8.60 -21.61
N ILE A 264 6.30 -7.91 -22.72
CA ILE A 264 5.77 -8.22 -24.06
C ILE A 264 6.08 -9.67 -24.45
N ALA A 265 7.31 -10.13 -24.21
CA ALA A 265 7.71 -11.49 -24.52
C ALA A 265 6.89 -12.54 -23.75
N VAL A 266 6.41 -12.21 -22.54
CA VAL A 266 5.49 -13.09 -21.79
C VAL A 266 4.09 -13.01 -22.40
N GLU A 267 3.56 -11.82 -22.67
CA GLU A 267 2.25 -11.67 -23.32
C GLU A 267 2.15 -12.48 -24.63
N GLU A 268 3.18 -12.44 -25.47
CA GLU A 268 3.27 -13.21 -26.72
C GLU A 268 3.27 -14.75 -26.49
N GLN A 269 3.73 -15.24 -25.34
CA GLN A 269 3.66 -16.65 -24.95
C GLN A 269 2.27 -17.07 -24.44
N TYR A 270 1.45 -16.10 -24.04
CA TYR A 270 0.11 -16.31 -23.50
C TYR A 270 -0.96 -15.54 -24.29
N PRO A 271 -1.13 -15.80 -25.60
CA PRO A 271 -2.05 -15.05 -26.46
C PRO A 271 -3.54 -15.23 -26.11
N ASP A 272 -3.86 -16.23 -25.29
CA ASP A 272 -5.19 -16.51 -24.75
C ASP A 272 -5.53 -15.67 -23.50
N ILE A 273 -4.56 -14.92 -22.95
CA ILE A 273 -4.72 -14.12 -21.75
C ILE A 273 -4.51 -12.64 -22.09
N ARG A 274 -5.56 -11.84 -21.92
CA ARG A 274 -5.46 -10.38 -22.01
C ARG A 274 -4.83 -9.82 -20.74
N ILE A 275 -3.69 -9.15 -20.86
CA ILE A 275 -3.01 -8.49 -19.75
C ILE A 275 -3.35 -6.99 -19.78
N GLY A 276 -3.74 -6.44 -18.64
CA GLY A 276 -3.85 -4.99 -18.44
C GLY A 276 -2.96 -4.56 -17.30
N LEU A 277 -2.20 -3.49 -17.49
CA LEU A 277 -1.24 -2.96 -16.52
C LEU A 277 -1.52 -1.51 -16.20
N HIS A 278 -1.24 -1.14 -14.95
CA HIS A 278 -1.14 0.26 -14.57
C HIS A 278 0.01 0.47 -13.57
N ALA A 279 0.50 1.71 -13.47
CA ALA A 279 1.58 2.07 -12.55
C ALA A 279 1.44 3.50 -12.03
N LEU A 280 2.24 3.84 -11.01
CA LEU A 280 2.37 5.22 -10.54
C LEU A 280 3.66 5.85 -11.06
N THR A 281 3.60 7.13 -11.41
CA THR A 281 4.74 7.90 -11.92
C THR A 281 4.64 9.36 -11.53
N ARG A 282 5.77 10.07 -11.55
CA ARG A 282 5.73 11.53 -11.59
C ARG A 282 5.45 12.01 -13.01
N ALA A 283 4.84 13.20 -13.13
CA ALA A 283 4.52 13.80 -14.43
C ALA A 283 5.77 14.15 -15.25
N ASP A 284 6.83 14.64 -14.60
CA ASP A 284 8.10 14.95 -15.24
C ASP A 284 8.83 13.69 -15.77
N SER A 285 8.84 12.61 -14.97
CA SER A 285 9.36 11.30 -15.40
C SER A 285 8.61 10.75 -16.61
N TYR A 286 7.28 10.77 -16.57
CA TYR A 286 6.43 10.36 -17.69
C TYR A 286 6.71 11.19 -18.96
N ASN A 287 6.69 12.52 -18.85
CA ASN A 287 6.94 13.41 -19.97
C ASN A 287 8.37 13.26 -20.53
N ALA A 288 9.35 12.92 -19.71
CA ALA A 288 10.70 12.61 -20.18
C ALA A 288 10.74 11.32 -21.00
N ALA A 289 10.08 10.25 -20.51
CA ALA A 289 10.04 8.94 -21.16
C ALA A 289 9.30 8.97 -22.49
N MET A 290 8.12 9.60 -22.50
CA MET A 290 7.19 9.59 -23.63
C MET A 290 7.62 10.44 -24.84
N ARG A 291 8.72 11.18 -24.73
CA ARG A 291 9.39 11.79 -25.89
C ARG A 291 9.99 10.75 -26.84
N SER A 292 10.27 9.55 -26.35
CA SER A 292 10.78 8.44 -27.16
C SER A 292 9.61 7.64 -27.73
N GLU A 293 9.45 7.66 -29.05
CA GLU A 293 8.41 6.86 -29.73
C GLU A 293 8.56 5.36 -29.46
N HIS A 294 9.81 4.90 -29.30
CA HIS A 294 10.10 3.52 -28.98
C HIS A 294 9.61 3.13 -27.57
N VAL A 295 9.83 3.99 -26.57
CA VAL A 295 9.32 3.73 -25.21
C VAL A 295 7.80 3.73 -25.20
N ARG A 296 7.18 4.68 -25.92
CA ARG A 296 5.73 4.75 -26.07
C ARG A 296 5.15 3.48 -26.70
N ASP A 297 5.74 2.99 -27.80
CA ASP A 297 5.35 1.72 -28.43
C ASP A 297 5.45 0.54 -27.46
N LEU A 298 6.57 0.42 -26.75
CA LEU A 298 6.78 -0.65 -25.77
C LEU A 298 5.77 -0.61 -24.62
N VAL A 299 5.45 0.57 -24.09
CA VAL A 299 4.45 0.72 -23.03
C VAL A 299 3.08 0.24 -23.49
N LEU A 300 2.63 0.66 -24.67
CA LEU A 300 1.33 0.26 -25.21
C LEU A 300 1.29 -1.24 -25.52
N ARG A 301 2.36 -1.79 -26.11
CA ARG A 301 2.47 -3.22 -26.43
C ARG A 301 2.59 -4.11 -25.20
N ALA A 302 3.08 -3.59 -24.08
CA ALA A 302 3.15 -4.32 -22.82
C ALA A 302 1.79 -4.39 -22.09
N GLY A 303 0.74 -3.76 -22.64
CA GLY A 303 -0.60 -3.79 -22.06
C GLY A 303 -0.89 -2.73 -21.02
N PHE A 304 -0.07 -1.66 -20.92
CA PHE A 304 -0.41 -0.53 -20.06
C PHE A 304 -1.63 0.22 -20.60
N ASP A 305 -2.61 0.43 -19.72
CA ASP A 305 -3.80 1.22 -20.03
C ASP A 305 -3.93 2.48 -19.18
N ARG A 306 -3.08 2.64 -18.16
CA ARG A 306 -3.27 3.64 -17.12
C ARG A 306 -1.98 4.00 -16.38
N PHE A 307 -1.87 5.27 -16.02
CA PHE A 307 -0.82 5.77 -15.14
C PHE A 307 -1.39 6.77 -14.14
N GLY A 308 -1.08 6.56 -12.87
CA GLY A 308 -1.42 7.47 -11.80
C GLY A 308 -0.31 8.46 -11.53
N PHE A 309 -0.67 9.74 -11.40
CA PHE A 309 0.26 10.82 -11.09
C PHE A 309 0.05 11.30 -9.66
N GLY A 310 1.03 11.05 -8.79
CA GLY A 310 1.11 11.73 -7.51
C GLY A 310 1.28 13.21 -7.78
N ALA A 311 0.21 14.00 -7.65
CA ALA A 311 0.19 15.44 -7.80
C ALA A 311 0.38 16.12 -6.42
N ASP A 312 -0.14 15.55 -5.33
CA ASP A 312 0.19 15.90 -3.93
C ASP A 312 0.20 17.43 -3.60
N GLY A 313 -0.95 18.12 -3.54
CA GLY A 313 -1.03 19.54 -3.12
C GLY A 313 -0.62 20.58 -4.19
N ALA A 314 -0.33 20.13 -5.41
CA ALA A 314 0.39 20.81 -6.50
C ALA A 314 -0.09 22.15 -7.07
N ALA A 315 -1.13 22.78 -6.56
CA ALA A 315 -1.49 24.09 -7.09
C ALA A 315 -0.45 25.16 -6.71
N SER A 316 0.12 25.03 -5.51
CA SER A 316 1.07 26.01 -4.96
C SER A 316 2.52 25.53 -5.03
N VAL A 317 3.38 26.35 -5.65
CA VAL A 317 4.84 26.14 -5.67
C VAL A 317 5.42 26.10 -4.24
N ALA A 318 4.85 26.87 -3.31
CA ALA A 318 5.30 26.89 -1.91
C ALA A 318 5.07 25.52 -1.23
N VAL A 319 3.89 24.95 -1.44
CA VAL A 319 3.50 23.60 -0.97
C VAL A 319 4.44 22.55 -1.56
N LEU A 320 4.69 22.57 -2.87
CA LEU A 320 5.58 21.61 -3.54
C LEU A 320 7.03 21.67 -3.02
N ARG A 321 7.51 22.87 -2.72
CA ARG A 321 8.84 23.07 -2.11
C ARG A 321 8.90 22.53 -0.70
N ALA A 322 7.87 22.74 0.12
CA ALA A 322 7.80 22.19 1.47
C ALA A 322 7.82 20.65 1.48
N MET A 323 7.17 20.04 0.50
CA MET A 323 7.17 18.59 0.29
C MET A 323 8.48 18.03 -0.30
N ARG A 324 9.40 18.91 -0.74
CA ARG A 324 10.64 18.57 -1.47
C ARG A 324 10.40 17.82 -2.78
N LYS A 325 9.32 18.15 -3.48
CA LYS A 325 8.93 17.48 -4.72
C LYS A 325 9.69 18.01 -5.95
N HIS A 326 10.35 19.16 -5.84
CA HIS A 326 11.17 19.78 -6.90
C HIS A 326 10.45 19.81 -8.26
N ALA A 327 9.20 20.30 -8.27
CA ALA A 327 8.31 20.25 -9.44
C ALA A 327 7.66 21.64 -9.68
N ASP A 328 8.47 22.68 -9.86
CA ASP A 328 7.99 24.06 -10.01
C ASP A 328 7.10 24.25 -11.27
N THR A 329 7.09 23.30 -12.20
CA THR A 329 6.28 23.26 -13.45
C THR A 329 5.16 22.22 -13.42
N LEU A 330 4.81 21.66 -12.26
CA LEU A 330 3.95 20.49 -12.16
C LEU A 330 2.58 20.64 -12.83
N ARG A 331 1.96 21.83 -12.75
CA ARG A 331 0.68 22.10 -13.44
C ARG A 331 0.79 21.89 -14.95
N SER A 332 1.79 22.48 -15.59
CA SER A 332 2.01 22.30 -17.03
C SER A 332 2.42 20.87 -17.35
N ASP A 333 3.24 20.25 -16.50
CA ASP A 333 3.67 18.86 -16.70
C ASP A 333 2.48 17.88 -16.65
N LEU A 334 1.54 18.08 -15.72
CA LEU A 334 0.30 17.29 -15.63
C LEU A 334 -0.57 17.47 -16.87
N ILE A 335 -0.81 18.71 -17.30
CA ILE A 335 -1.63 18.98 -18.51
C ILE A 335 -0.99 18.31 -19.74
N THR A 336 0.32 18.43 -19.92
CA THR A 336 1.04 17.76 -21.02
C THR A 336 0.95 16.25 -20.93
N ALA A 337 1.13 15.68 -19.73
CA ALA A 337 1.04 14.23 -19.52
C ALA A 337 -0.36 13.71 -19.85
N PHE A 338 -1.40 14.38 -19.34
CA PHE A 338 -2.81 13.98 -19.54
C PHE A 338 -3.22 14.09 -21.00
N GLN A 339 -2.83 15.18 -21.68
CA GLN A 339 -3.06 15.32 -23.11
C GLN A 339 -2.40 14.19 -23.91
N HIS A 340 -1.13 13.90 -23.62
CA HIS A 340 -0.43 12.78 -24.26
C HIS A 340 -1.11 11.44 -23.97
N MET A 341 -1.62 11.23 -22.75
CA MET A 341 -2.34 10.00 -22.41
C MET A 341 -3.64 9.83 -23.19
N GLU A 342 -4.47 10.88 -23.29
CA GLU A 342 -5.69 10.82 -24.10
C GLU A 342 -5.41 10.55 -25.58
N GLU A 343 -4.40 11.22 -26.14
CA GLU A 343 -3.96 11.01 -27.53
C GLU A 343 -3.50 9.56 -27.80
N ASN A 344 -3.09 8.83 -26.76
CA ASN A 344 -2.63 7.44 -26.83
C ASN A 344 -3.62 6.42 -26.21
N ASN A 345 -4.85 6.83 -25.90
CA ASN A 345 -5.87 6.00 -25.26
C ASN A 345 -5.45 5.41 -23.90
N LEU A 346 -4.61 6.12 -23.16
CA LEU A 346 -4.28 5.81 -21.77
C LEU A 346 -5.19 6.60 -20.82
N VAL A 347 -5.48 6.03 -19.66
CA VAL A 347 -6.27 6.63 -18.59
C VAL A 347 -5.35 7.30 -17.57
N PRO A 348 -5.31 8.64 -17.48
CA PRO A 348 -4.55 9.32 -16.45
C PRO A 348 -5.33 9.30 -15.12
N GLU A 349 -4.69 8.87 -14.03
CA GLU A 349 -5.26 9.01 -12.70
C GLU A 349 -4.65 10.20 -11.96
N ILE A 350 -5.52 11.01 -11.35
CA ILE A 350 -5.16 12.13 -10.50
C ILE A 350 -5.02 11.61 -9.08
N LEU A 351 -3.79 11.35 -8.61
CA LEU A 351 -3.52 11.05 -7.20
C LEU A 351 -3.22 12.34 -6.47
N TYR A 352 -4.16 12.82 -5.66
CA TYR A 352 -4.04 14.11 -4.98
C TYR A 352 -4.09 14.00 -3.46
N VAL A 353 -3.33 14.88 -2.81
CA VAL A 353 -3.27 15.00 -1.36
C VAL A 353 -3.72 16.40 -0.94
N PHE A 354 -4.68 16.49 -0.03
CA PHE A 354 -5.21 17.73 0.54
C PHE A 354 -4.76 17.91 1.98
N GLY A 355 -4.35 19.12 2.37
CA GLY A 355 -4.12 19.46 3.78
C GLY A 355 -2.71 19.13 4.26
N ILE A 356 -1.70 19.30 3.42
CA ILE A 356 -0.33 19.32 3.97
C ILE A 356 -0.19 20.51 4.94
N PRO A 357 0.79 20.51 5.87
CA PRO A 357 0.84 21.52 6.93
C PRO A 357 0.92 22.96 6.41
N GLU A 358 1.47 23.15 5.21
CA GLU A 358 1.61 24.43 4.53
C GLU A 358 0.39 24.87 3.72
N ASP A 359 -0.67 24.04 3.64
CA ASP A 359 -1.88 24.40 2.92
C ASP A 359 -2.68 25.52 3.62
N THR A 360 -3.17 26.46 2.82
CA THR A 360 -4.14 27.49 3.20
C THR A 360 -5.46 27.24 2.48
N GLU A 361 -6.51 28.00 2.82
CA GLU A 361 -7.76 27.95 2.04
C GLU A 361 -7.53 28.25 0.56
N ASP A 362 -6.68 29.22 0.24
CA ASP A 362 -6.33 29.57 -1.14
C ASP A 362 -5.62 28.40 -1.85
N THR A 363 -4.62 27.76 -1.24
CA THR A 363 -3.90 26.64 -1.89
C THR A 363 -4.77 25.40 -2.06
N LEU A 364 -5.70 25.15 -1.12
CA LEU A 364 -6.71 24.09 -1.24
C LEU A 364 -7.72 24.40 -2.35
N ALA A 365 -8.16 25.65 -2.46
CA ALA A 365 -9.05 26.09 -3.54
C ALA A 365 -8.39 25.95 -4.91
N GLU A 366 -7.13 26.40 -5.04
CA GLU A 366 -6.35 26.22 -6.27
C GLU A 366 -6.14 24.74 -6.62
N THR A 367 -5.89 23.91 -5.61
CA THR A 367 -5.74 22.45 -5.73
C THR A 367 -7.00 21.82 -6.28
N ARG A 368 -8.15 22.15 -5.67
CA ARG A 368 -9.45 21.71 -6.15
C ARG A 368 -9.64 22.16 -7.60
N ALA A 369 -9.42 23.45 -7.90
CA ALA A 369 -9.61 24.00 -9.23
C ALA A 369 -8.75 23.29 -10.30
N LEU A 370 -7.51 22.93 -9.96
CA LEU A 370 -6.66 22.15 -10.87
C LEU A 370 -7.20 20.73 -11.06
N CYS A 371 -7.62 20.04 -10.00
CA CYS A 371 -8.20 18.69 -10.12
C CYS A 371 -9.48 18.70 -10.96
N GLY A 372 -10.38 19.65 -10.71
CA GLY A 372 -11.59 19.84 -11.51
C GLY A 372 -11.27 20.12 -12.97
N LEU A 373 -10.31 21.02 -13.24
CA LEU A 373 -9.85 21.29 -14.61
C LEU A 373 -9.35 20.02 -15.31
N LEU A 374 -8.53 19.20 -14.64
CA LEU A 374 -8.01 17.96 -15.24
C LEU A 374 -9.15 16.97 -15.54
N LEU A 375 -10.09 16.78 -14.60
CA LEU A 375 -11.25 15.89 -14.81
C LEU A 375 -12.18 16.38 -15.93
N GLU A 376 -12.44 17.68 -16.00
CA GLU A 376 -13.35 18.27 -16.98
C GLU A 376 -12.71 18.34 -18.38
N THR A 377 -11.39 18.60 -18.44
CA THR A 377 -10.66 18.73 -19.71
C THR A 377 -10.35 17.38 -20.35
N PHE A 378 -10.09 16.35 -19.53
CA PHE A 378 -9.67 15.02 -20.00
C PHE A 378 -10.72 13.98 -19.61
N PRO A 379 -11.72 13.70 -20.48
CA PRO A 379 -12.82 12.79 -20.20
C PRO A 379 -12.44 11.37 -19.76
N SER A 380 -11.25 10.88 -20.12
CA SER A 380 -10.80 9.55 -19.69
C SER A 380 -10.21 9.54 -18.27
N SER A 381 -9.92 10.70 -17.69
CA SER A 381 -9.19 10.79 -16.42
C SER A 381 -10.00 10.33 -15.21
N GLU A 382 -9.32 9.75 -14.23
CA GLU A 382 -9.92 9.28 -12.97
C GLU A 382 -9.34 10.03 -11.77
N TYR A 383 -10.10 10.11 -10.68
CA TYR A 383 -9.71 10.81 -9.46
C TYR A 383 -9.52 9.87 -8.27
N ARG A 384 -8.38 10.06 -7.59
CA ARG A 384 -7.97 9.34 -6.38
C ARG A 384 -7.44 10.36 -5.36
N GLY A 385 -8.27 10.74 -4.40
CA GLY A 385 -8.02 11.87 -3.50
C GLY A 385 -7.90 11.49 -2.03
N PHE A 386 -6.92 12.06 -1.35
CA PHE A 386 -6.57 11.70 0.03
C PHE A 386 -6.31 12.93 0.89
N PRO A 387 -6.73 12.95 2.17
CA PRO A 387 -6.23 13.92 3.13
C PRO A 387 -4.81 13.56 3.57
N ALA A 388 -3.93 14.55 3.68
CA ALA A 388 -2.53 14.38 4.02
C ALA A 388 -2.33 13.69 5.38
N LYS A 389 -1.34 12.80 5.44
CA LYS A 389 -0.87 12.15 6.67
C LYS A 389 0.64 12.37 6.77
N ASN A 390 1.02 13.40 7.51
CA ASN A 390 2.40 13.87 7.52
C ASN A 390 3.29 13.07 8.46
N GLU A 391 2.75 12.57 9.58
CA GLU A 391 3.50 11.87 10.62
C GLU A 391 3.11 10.38 10.66
N ILE A 392 3.76 9.58 9.83
CA ILE A 392 3.56 8.13 9.79
C ILE A 392 4.85 7.40 10.18
N PRO A 393 4.81 6.29 10.94
CA PRO A 393 6.03 5.59 11.37
C PRO A 393 6.93 5.09 10.23
N GLY A 394 6.45 5.05 8.99
CA GLY A 394 7.28 4.75 7.82
C GLY A 394 8.15 5.92 7.33
N ASN A 395 7.82 7.18 7.63
CA ASN A 395 8.45 8.35 7.00
C ASN A 395 9.39 9.15 7.94
N SER A 396 10.10 10.13 7.38
CA SER A 396 11.08 10.95 8.12
C SER A 396 10.42 11.83 9.21
N ASN A 397 9.16 12.20 9.02
CA ASN A 397 8.43 13.05 9.95
C ASN A 397 8.03 12.33 11.25
N TRP A 398 8.02 10.98 11.30
CA TRP A 398 7.76 10.25 12.55
C TRP A 398 8.69 10.65 13.69
N ASN A 399 9.92 11.04 13.39
CA ASN A 399 10.92 11.38 14.40
C ASN A 399 11.21 12.88 14.49
N ARG A 400 10.39 13.74 13.85
CA ARG A 400 10.57 15.19 13.91
C ARG A 400 10.34 15.72 15.33
N SER A 401 11.06 16.80 15.65
CA SER A 401 10.85 17.56 16.88
C SER A 401 9.41 18.10 16.94
N GLY A 402 8.79 18.08 18.12
CA GLY A 402 7.40 18.50 18.33
C GLY A 402 6.34 17.43 18.06
N TRP A 403 6.58 16.47 17.15
CA TRP A 403 5.77 15.26 17.07
C TRP A 403 6.24 14.21 18.08
N LYS A 404 7.56 14.06 18.22
CA LYS A 404 8.19 13.26 19.29
C LYS A 404 7.80 13.82 20.66
N GLY A 405 7.05 13.05 21.43
CA GLY A 405 6.49 13.43 22.73
C GLY A 405 5.10 14.08 22.69
N SER A 406 4.46 14.18 21.53
CA SER A 406 3.11 14.75 21.45
C SER A 406 2.02 13.78 21.92
N ALA A 407 0.92 14.32 22.45
CA ALA A 407 -0.21 13.52 22.93
C ALA A 407 -0.79 12.59 21.85
N ALA A 408 -0.88 13.06 20.60
CA ALA A 408 -1.35 12.24 19.48
C ALA A 408 -0.44 11.02 19.22
N ARG A 409 0.89 11.20 19.25
CA ARG A 409 1.85 10.08 19.14
C ARG A 409 1.68 9.09 20.30
N HIS A 410 1.59 9.58 21.53
CA HIS A 410 1.39 8.71 22.69
C HIS A 410 0.07 7.94 22.65
N ARG A 411 -1.01 8.56 22.15
CA ARG A 411 -2.28 7.87 21.95
C ARG A 411 -2.15 6.75 20.93
N LEU A 412 -1.48 6.99 19.79
CA LEU A 412 -1.24 5.95 18.78
C LEU A 412 -0.49 4.74 19.35
N LEU A 413 0.55 4.97 20.16
CA LEU A 413 1.35 3.90 20.75
C LEU A 413 0.57 3.07 21.79
N ARG A 414 -0.23 3.74 22.63
CA ARG A 414 -1.01 3.08 23.70
C ARG A 414 -2.29 2.42 23.20
N GLU A 415 -2.89 2.96 22.15
CA GLU A 415 -4.16 2.55 21.60
C GLU A 415 -3.98 2.29 20.09
N PRO A 416 -3.41 1.12 19.69
CA PRO A 416 -3.01 0.87 18.31
C PRO A 416 -4.14 0.97 17.27
N ASP A 417 -5.40 0.86 17.69
CA ASP A 417 -6.55 1.08 16.80
C ASP A 417 -6.54 2.49 16.18
N HIS A 418 -6.00 3.49 16.89
CA HIS A 418 -5.88 4.86 16.36
C HIS A 418 -4.93 4.96 15.15
N PHE A 419 -4.09 3.96 14.86
CA PHE A 419 -3.32 3.96 13.61
C PHE A 419 -4.19 3.95 12.36
N LEU A 420 -5.46 3.52 12.44
CA LEU A 420 -6.44 3.65 11.35
C LEU A 420 -6.63 5.11 10.90
N ASN A 421 -6.40 6.08 11.79
CA ASN A 421 -6.45 7.51 11.46
C ASN A 421 -5.31 7.98 10.55
N LEU A 422 -4.26 7.17 10.39
CA LEU A 422 -3.12 7.45 9.53
C LEU A 422 -3.28 6.83 8.13
N GLY A 423 -4.44 6.24 7.83
CA GLY A 423 -4.82 5.85 6.48
C GLY A 423 -4.95 7.04 5.53
N PHE A 424 -4.55 6.87 4.27
CA PHE A 424 -4.73 7.93 3.28
C PHE A 424 -6.20 8.10 2.93
N GLU A 425 -7.00 7.04 3.00
CA GLU A 425 -8.45 7.08 2.83
C GLU A 425 -9.17 7.77 4.00
N ALA A 426 -8.58 7.82 5.19
CA ALA A 426 -9.24 8.39 6.36
C ALA A 426 -9.35 9.92 6.23
N LEU A 427 -10.55 10.46 6.51
CA LEU A 427 -10.75 11.90 6.63
C LEU A 427 -9.73 12.54 7.61
N ALA A 428 -9.44 13.83 7.40
CA ALA A 428 -8.67 14.62 8.33
C ALA A 428 -9.27 14.50 9.74
N ASN A 429 -8.42 14.23 10.72
CA ASN A 429 -8.81 13.91 12.09
C ASN A 429 -7.84 14.54 13.10
N GLU A 430 -8.12 14.41 14.39
CA GLU A 430 -7.34 15.02 15.48
C GLU A 430 -5.87 14.58 15.50
N THR A 431 -5.54 13.44 14.87
CA THR A 431 -4.17 12.92 14.79
C THR A 431 -3.39 13.65 13.70
N SER A 432 -3.94 13.72 12.48
CA SER A 432 -3.25 14.28 11.32
C SER A 432 -3.43 15.80 11.15
N HIS A 433 -4.55 16.35 11.63
CA HIS A 433 -4.91 17.78 11.57
C HIS A 433 -5.50 18.20 12.92
N ARG A 434 -4.63 18.60 13.86
CA ARG A 434 -5.02 18.90 15.24
C ARG A 434 -5.98 20.08 15.34
N ASP A 435 -5.70 21.14 14.60
CA ASP A 435 -6.53 22.33 14.57
C ASP A 435 -7.92 22.02 13.97
N PRO A 436 -9.01 22.28 14.70
CA PRO A 436 -10.36 22.01 14.23
C PRO A 436 -10.73 22.77 12.94
N ALA A 437 -10.28 24.01 12.77
CA ALA A 437 -10.63 24.80 11.60
C ALA A 437 -9.92 24.27 10.35
N THR A 438 -8.62 23.99 10.44
CA THR A 438 -7.86 23.32 9.36
C THR A 438 -8.48 21.97 9.02
N ARG A 439 -8.86 21.17 10.02
CA ARG A 439 -9.47 19.86 9.79
C ARG A 439 -10.78 19.93 9.02
N LEU A 440 -11.69 20.83 9.42
CA LEU A 440 -12.95 21.06 8.72
C LEU A 440 -12.71 21.53 7.30
N LEU A 441 -11.77 22.45 7.11
CA LEU A 441 -11.41 23.01 5.80
C LEU A 441 -10.89 21.92 4.84
N VAL A 442 -9.94 21.10 5.29
CA VAL A 442 -9.37 20.00 4.49
C VAL A 442 -10.45 18.99 4.12
N ASN A 443 -11.30 18.59 5.07
CA ASN A 443 -12.38 17.64 4.80
C ASN A 443 -13.42 18.22 3.83
N ARG A 444 -13.74 19.52 3.92
CA ARG A 444 -14.63 20.19 2.98
C ARG A 444 -14.14 20.05 1.54
N TYR A 445 -12.87 20.38 1.27
CA TYR A 445 -12.31 20.28 -0.08
C TYR A 445 -12.15 18.83 -0.56
N ALA A 446 -11.73 17.92 0.32
CA ALA A 446 -11.60 16.50 -0.03
C ALA A 446 -12.95 15.88 -0.40
N VAL A 447 -14.00 16.16 0.37
CA VAL A 447 -15.36 15.67 0.10
C VAL A 447 -15.96 16.33 -1.13
N ASP A 448 -15.83 17.65 -1.29
CA ASP A 448 -16.31 18.37 -2.48
C ASP A 448 -15.71 17.79 -3.77
N MET A 449 -14.40 17.61 -3.81
CA MET A 449 -13.72 17.06 -4.98
C MET A 449 -14.14 15.60 -5.24
N SER A 450 -14.29 14.79 -4.19
CA SER A 450 -14.74 13.40 -4.31
C SER A 450 -16.18 13.32 -4.82
N ARG A 451 -17.06 14.23 -4.38
CA ARG A 451 -18.44 14.35 -4.88
C ARG A 451 -18.45 14.74 -6.35
N HIS A 452 -17.70 15.75 -6.74
CA HIS A 452 -17.58 16.16 -8.14
C HIS A 452 -17.11 15.02 -9.05
N ALA A 453 -16.08 14.26 -8.63
CA ALA A 453 -15.62 13.09 -9.36
C ALA A 453 -16.65 11.94 -9.37
N HIS A 454 -17.42 11.77 -8.29
CA HIS A 454 -18.51 10.79 -8.21
C HIS A 454 -19.66 11.10 -9.17
N ASP A 455 -20.07 12.37 -9.25
CA ASP A 455 -21.12 12.82 -10.16
C ASP A 455 -20.75 12.58 -11.64
N LEU A 456 -19.44 12.59 -11.95
CA LEU A 456 -18.89 12.25 -13.26
C LEU A 456 -18.71 10.73 -13.48
N GLY A 457 -18.85 9.91 -12.43
CA GLY A 457 -18.60 8.46 -12.47
C GLY A 457 -17.11 8.09 -12.54
N ARG A 458 -16.21 8.95 -12.06
CA ARG A 458 -14.75 8.86 -12.26
C ARG A 458 -13.93 8.87 -10.97
N VAL A 459 -14.53 8.52 -9.84
CA VAL A 459 -13.85 8.40 -8.55
C VAL A 459 -13.43 6.94 -8.32
N ARG A 460 -12.18 6.74 -7.87
CA ARG A 460 -11.60 5.41 -7.58
C ARG A 460 -11.38 5.17 -6.08
N SER A 461 -10.99 6.20 -5.35
CA SER A 461 -10.85 6.16 -3.89
C SER A 461 -12.02 6.84 -3.19
N TYR A 462 -12.52 6.24 -2.12
CA TYR A 462 -13.51 6.88 -1.27
C TYR A 462 -12.95 7.16 0.12
N LEU A 463 -13.37 8.30 0.67
CA LEU A 463 -12.98 8.76 1.99
C LEU A 463 -13.67 7.90 3.06
N THR A 464 -12.94 7.55 4.12
CA THR A 464 -13.46 6.78 5.25
C THR A 464 -13.56 7.62 6.51
N LEU A 465 -14.44 7.21 7.42
CA LEU A 465 -14.60 7.87 8.70
C LEU A 465 -13.43 7.50 9.65
N PRO A 466 -12.83 8.48 10.33
CA PRO A 466 -11.74 8.24 11.27
C PRO A 466 -12.26 7.74 12.63
N LEU A 467 -11.38 7.17 13.44
CA LEU A 467 -11.59 7.03 14.88
C LEU A 467 -11.43 8.41 15.54
N ALA A 468 -12.54 9.11 15.71
CA ALA A 468 -12.60 10.43 16.29
C ALA A 468 -13.04 10.38 17.77
N THR A 469 -12.58 11.36 18.55
CA THR A 469 -13.17 11.59 19.88
C THR A 469 -14.62 12.06 19.71
N PRO A 470 -15.58 11.63 20.56
CA PRO A 470 -16.95 12.12 20.49
C PRO A 470 -17.02 13.64 20.50
N GLY A 471 -17.75 14.22 19.54
CA GLY A 471 -17.87 15.67 19.36
C GLY A 471 -16.69 16.35 18.65
N ALA A 472 -15.68 15.61 18.19
CA ALA A 472 -14.61 16.19 17.39
C ALA A 472 -15.17 16.78 16.08
N ALA A 473 -14.72 17.99 15.74
CA ALA A 473 -15.12 18.67 14.50
C ALA A 473 -14.48 17.98 13.28
N ILE A 474 -15.10 16.92 12.75
CA ILE A 474 -14.63 16.21 11.55
C ILE A 474 -15.24 16.84 10.29
N MET A 475 -16.54 17.09 10.29
CA MET A 475 -17.27 17.73 9.19
C MET A 475 -18.26 18.75 9.74
N ASP A 476 -18.49 19.82 8.99
CA ASP A 476 -19.66 20.69 9.17
C ASP A 476 -20.86 20.10 8.41
N GLU A 477 -22.06 20.63 8.63
CA GLU A 477 -23.28 20.07 8.01
C GLU A 477 -23.23 20.04 6.47
N PRO A 478 -22.74 21.08 5.76
CA PRO A 478 -22.60 21.02 4.31
C PRO A 478 -21.63 19.92 3.84
N THR A 479 -20.50 19.76 4.52
CA THR A 479 -19.54 18.69 4.19
C THR A 479 -20.14 17.31 4.48
N LEU A 480 -20.89 17.18 5.58
CA LEU A 480 -21.57 15.95 5.95
C LEU A 480 -22.63 15.56 4.93
N GLU A 481 -23.39 16.51 4.41
CA GLU A 481 -24.38 16.27 3.34
C GLU A 481 -23.70 15.69 2.09
N GLY A 482 -22.61 16.32 1.63
CA GLY A 482 -21.84 15.79 0.49
C GLY A 482 -21.25 14.41 0.75
N PHE A 483 -20.77 14.14 1.96
CA PHE A 483 -20.26 12.82 2.33
C PHE A 483 -21.39 11.77 2.41
N ARG A 484 -22.58 12.17 2.88
CA ARG A 484 -23.76 11.31 2.94
C ARG A 484 -24.18 10.82 1.56
N ASP A 485 -24.15 11.71 0.56
CA ASP A 485 -24.44 11.37 -0.84
C ASP A 485 -23.47 10.30 -1.37
N LEU A 486 -22.17 10.49 -1.12
CA LEU A 486 -21.13 9.53 -1.48
C LEU A 486 -21.34 8.17 -0.79
N ALA A 487 -21.58 8.19 0.53
CA ALA A 487 -21.74 6.98 1.33
C ALA A 487 -23.02 6.20 0.97
N ALA A 488 -24.08 6.89 0.55
CA ALA A 488 -25.36 6.28 0.20
C ALA A 488 -25.26 5.32 -1.00
N HIS A 489 -24.25 5.48 -1.85
CA HIS A 489 -23.98 4.57 -2.97
C HIS A 489 -23.60 3.15 -2.48
N TYR A 490 -22.90 3.05 -1.35
CA TYR A 490 -22.36 1.77 -0.84
C TYR A 490 -23.11 1.24 0.36
N ALA A 491 -23.65 2.13 1.19
CA ALA A 491 -24.31 1.81 2.43
C ALA A 491 -25.52 2.71 2.66
N PRO A 492 -26.57 2.61 1.82
CA PRO A 492 -27.70 3.55 1.83
C PRO A 492 -28.39 3.66 3.21
N HIS A 493 -28.53 2.55 3.92
CA HIS A 493 -29.14 2.54 5.26
C HIS A 493 -28.27 3.25 6.30
N ALA A 494 -26.97 2.97 6.34
CA ALA A 494 -26.07 3.62 7.29
C ALA A 494 -25.85 5.10 6.96
N ALA A 495 -25.84 5.47 5.68
CA ALA A 495 -25.74 6.86 5.24
C ALA A 495 -26.97 7.68 5.68
N ALA A 496 -28.18 7.12 5.63
CA ALA A 496 -29.40 7.81 6.06
C ALA A 496 -29.36 8.25 7.54
N ASP A 497 -28.71 7.47 8.39
CA ASP A 497 -28.58 7.75 9.83
C ASP A 497 -27.35 8.60 10.17
N LEU A 498 -26.56 9.01 9.16
CA LEU A 498 -25.31 9.71 9.37
C LEU A 498 -25.53 11.17 9.79
N ARG A 499 -25.06 11.49 10.99
CA ARG A 499 -25.10 12.79 11.65
C ARG A 499 -23.74 13.08 12.26
N THR A 500 -23.46 14.35 12.59
CA THR A 500 -22.20 14.72 13.25
C THR A 500 -21.98 14.01 14.59
N ASP A 501 -23.06 13.65 15.30
CA ASP A 501 -23.03 12.92 16.56
C ASP A 501 -22.97 11.39 16.41
N THR A 502 -23.27 10.82 15.23
CA THR A 502 -23.26 9.37 14.97
C THR A 502 -22.06 8.87 14.15
N LEU A 503 -21.13 9.76 13.75
CA LEU A 503 -19.98 9.39 12.92
C LEU A 503 -19.18 8.22 13.49
N THR A 504 -18.96 8.21 14.80
CA THR A 504 -18.15 7.17 15.48
C THR A 504 -18.85 5.82 15.47
N ASP A 505 -20.16 5.81 15.74
CA ASP A 505 -20.97 4.60 15.85
C ASP A 505 -21.15 3.91 14.50
N LEU A 506 -21.27 4.70 13.42
CA LEU A 506 -21.47 4.19 12.06
C LEU A 506 -20.16 3.88 11.32
N ARG A 507 -19.01 4.24 11.88
CA ARG A 507 -17.68 4.11 11.25
C ARG A 507 -17.43 2.72 10.68
N ALA A 508 -17.53 1.68 11.50
CA ALA A 508 -17.18 0.32 11.09
C ALA A 508 -18.10 -0.20 9.97
N VAL A 509 -19.40 0.08 10.07
CA VAL A 509 -20.39 -0.32 9.05
C VAL A 509 -20.17 0.42 7.74
N LEU A 510 -19.90 1.73 7.79
CA LEU A 510 -19.64 2.54 6.59
C LEU A 510 -18.31 2.18 5.93
N ASN A 511 -17.21 2.13 6.71
CA ASN A 511 -15.88 1.86 6.17
C ASN A 511 -15.76 0.45 5.59
N SER A 512 -16.46 -0.54 6.14
CA SER A 512 -16.48 -1.92 5.59
C SER A 512 -17.32 -2.07 4.32
N ALA A 513 -18.22 -1.10 4.04
CA ALA A 513 -19.04 -1.10 2.83
C ALA A 513 -18.36 -0.39 1.65
N ILE A 514 -17.47 0.57 1.93
CA ILE A 514 -16.73 1.32 0.93
C ILE A 514 -15.82 0.36 0.13
N PRO A 515 -15.83 0.42 -1.22
CA PRO A 515 -14.91 -0.35 -2.05
C PRO A 515 -13.48 -0.01 -1.68
N LYS A 516 -12.66 -1.05 -1.61
CA LYS A 516 -11.24 -0.88 -1.37
C LYS A 516 -10.60 -0.26 -2.58
N ASP A 517 -9.81 0.75 -2.31
CA ASP A 517 -8.95 1.38 -3.28
C ASP A 517 -7.61 0.63 -3.23
N TYR A 518 -7.33 -0.16 -4.26
CA TYR A 518 -6.02 -0.75 -4.48
C TYR A 518 -5.31 0.10 -5.53
#